data_AF-A0A3G4W7G5-F1
#
_entry.id   AF-A0A3G4W7G5-F1
#
_cell.length_a   1.000
_cell.length_b   1.000
_cell.length_c   1.000
_cell.angle_alpha   90.00
_cell.angle_beta   90.00
_cell.angle_gamma   90.00
#
_symmetry.space_group_name_H-M   'P 1'
#
loop_
_entity.id
_entity.type
_entity.pdbx_description
1 polymer ?
#
loop_
_entity_poly.entity_id
_entity_poly.type
_entity_poly.pdbx_seq_one_letter_code
_entity_poly.pdbx_strand_id
1 'polypeptide(L)'
;MTGFDAYAYAQRLLTALGEPGTLPPASGVRLYEAPAGPANSPAGQADAPAETLLAGVWSALARPGALATNFRLVESGRQVDRSRWMRSRVGDGEVLHTALVPAYLHSAIERGATLVISHLEALDEHVMLLCEAIEYQLHARAWVNCYITAGDTSAFDVHSDDHDALILQLLGRKHWQVDSRVGARSRDPAPGSLDHVLEPGTCLSVPRDTAHRVSGTG
;
A
#
# COMPACT_ATOMS: atom_id res chain seq x y z
N MET A 1 17.09 1.18 -8.10
CA MET A 1 16.28 1.98 -9.06
C MET A 1 16.79 3.40 -9.05
N THR A 2 17.07 3.99 -10.22
CA THR A 2 17.51 5.39 -10.35
C THR A 2 16.33 6.35 -10.36
N GLY A 3 16.57 7.66 -10.24
CA GLY A 3 15.51 8.67 -10.37
C GLY A 3 14.83 8.65 -11.75
N PHE A 4 15.58 8.35 -12.82
CA PHE A 4 15.00 8.19 -14.16
C PHE A 4 14.08 6.97 -14.24
N ASP A 5 14.48 5.83 -13.65
CA ASP A 5 13.65 4.63 -13.61
C ASP A 5 12.34 4.87 -12.85
N ALA A 6 12.43 5.58 -11.72
CA ALA A 6 11.28 5.96 -10.91
C ALA A 6 10.33 6.90 -11.66
N TYR A 7 10.86 7.94 -12.32
CA TYR A 7 10.10 8.84 -13.17
C TYR A 7 9.37 8.10 -14.29
N ALA A 8 10.10 7.27 -15.04
CA ALA A 8 9.54 6.49 -16.13
C ALA A 8 8.47 5.51 -15.62
N TYR A 9 8.64 4.95 -14.42
CA TYR A 9 7.66 4.05 -13.83
C TYR A 9 6.39 4.78 -13.42
N ALA A 10 6.52 5.89 -12.68
CA ALA A 10 5.39 6.75 -12.33
C ALA A 10 4.63 7.20 -13.58
N GLN A 11 5.34 7.61 -14.64
CA GLN A 11 4.71 8.03 -15.90
C GLN A 11 3.89 6.91 -16.53
N ARG A 12 4.44 5.67 -16.59
CA ARG A 12 3.68 4.52 -17.09
C ARG A 12 2.41 4.28 -16.28
N LEU A 13 2.51 4.27 -14.95
CA LEU A 13 1.37 4.02 -14.07
C LEU A 13 0.28 5.10 -14.26
N LEU A 14 0.68 6.38 -14.25
CA LEU A 14 -0.26 7.48 -14.36
C LEU A 14 -0.91 7.51 -15.74
N THR A 15 -0.14 7.43 -16.83
CA THR A 15 -0.70 7.40 -18.20
C THR A 15 -1.66 6.22 -18.40
N ALA A 16 -1.39 5.07 -17.80
CA ALA A 16 -2.26 3.92 -17.92
C ALA A 16 -3.58 4.05 -17.11
N LEU A 17 -3.56 4.84 -16.03
CA LEU A 17 -4.76 5.19 -15.27
C LEU A 17 -5.58 6.32 -15.92
N GLY A 18 -4.97 7.12 -16.80
CA GLY A 18 -5.60 8.20 -17.54
C GLY A 18 -4.64 9.35 -17.83
N GLU A 19 -5.15 10.47 -18.33
CA GLU A 19 -4.34 11.68 -18.47
C GLU A 19 -3.89 12.16 -17.07
N PRO A 20 -2.59 12.47 -16.82
CA PRO A 20 -2.09 12.80 -15.48
C PRO A 20 -2.85 13.93 -14.79
N GLY A 21 -3.28 14.96 -15.52
CA GLY A 21 -4.10 16.07 -15.00
C GLY A 21 -5.55 15.71 -14.65
N THR A 22 -5.94 14.45 -14.86
CA THR A 22 -7.28 13.92 -14.54
C THR A 22 -7.25 12.89 -13.42
N LEU A 23 -6.07 12.67 -12.83
CA LEU A 23 -5.86 11.76 -11.74
C LEU A 23 -5.68 12.51 -10.43
N PRO A 24 -6.29 12.01 -9.36
CA PRO A 24 -7.32 10.97 -9.32
C PRO A 24 -8.65 11.48 -9.94
N PRO A 25 -9.53 10.60 -10.44
CA PRO A 25 -10.75 11.03 -11.12
C PRO A 25 -11.72 11.72 -10.14
N ALA A 26 -12.53 12.67 -10.62
CA ALA A 26 -13.53 13.33 -9.76
C ALA A 26 -14.67 12.39 -9.29
N SER A 27 -14.83 11.23 -9.93
CA SER A 27 -15.81 10.19 -9.59
C SER A 27 -15.41 8.84 -10.19
N GLY A 28 -15.83 7.75 -9.57
CA GLY A 28 -15.45 6.39 -9.98
C GLY A 28 -13.98 6.08 -9.76
N VAL A 29 -13.53 4.92 -10.24
CA VAL A 29 -12.13 4.48 -10.12
C VAL A 29 -11.47 4.32 -11.48
N ARG A 30 -10.13 4.33 -11.51
CA ARG A 30 -9.34 3.93 -12.68
C ARG A 30 -8.50 2.71 -12.32
N LEU A 31 -8.53 1.67 -13.14
CA LEU A 31 -7.76 0.46 -12.93
C LEU A 31 -6.81 0.26 -14.10
N TYR A 32 -5.53 0.11 -13.79
CA TYR A 32 -4.50 -0.36 -14.71
C TYR A 32 -4.06 -1.76 -14.30
N GLU A 33 -4.18 -2.70 -15.22
CA GLU A 33 -3.64 -4.05 -15.07
C GLU A 33 -2.36 -4.15 -15.89
N ALA A 34 -1.26 -4.52 -15.24
CA ALA A 34 -0.03 -4.82 -15.96
C ALA A 34 -0.29 -5.95 -16.97
N PRO A 35 0.28 -5.88 -18.20
CA PRO A 35 0.11 -6.96 -19.16
C PRO A 35 0.57 -8.28 -18.53
N ALA A 36 -0.24 -9.34 -18.66
CA ALA A 36 0.18 -10.67 -18.27
C ALA A 36 1.50 -10.99 -19.00
N GLY A 37 2.56 -11.27 -18.23
CA GLY A 37 3.80 -11.79 -18.81
C GLY A 37 3.50 -13.03 -19.65
N PRO A 38 4.34 -13.37 -20.64
CA PRO A 38 4.07 -14.53 -21.49
C PRO A 38 3.89 -15.79 -20.63
N ALA A 39 2.91 -16.63 -20.98
CA ALA A 39 2.44 -17.76 -20.18
C ALA A 39 3.51 -18.81 -19.78
N ASN A 40 4.72 -18.72 -20.34
CA ASN A 40 5.88 -19.57 -20.07
C ASN A 40 7.08 -18.83 -19.46
N SER A 41 6.94 -17.55 -19.09
CA SER A 41 7.92 -16.95 -18.19
C SER A 41 7.76 -17.63 -16.82
N PRO A 42 8.87 -17.93 -16.10
CA PRO A 42 8.74 -18.34 -14.70
C PRO A 42 7.86 -17.31 -13.98
N ALA A 43 6.99 -17.78 -13.08
CA ALA A 43 6.22 -16.88 -12.22
C ALA A 43 7.20 -15.88 -11.59
N GLY A 44 7.16 -14.62 -12.03
CA GLY A 44 8.15 -13.61 -11.65
C GLY A 44 9.15 -13.16 -12.71
N GLN A 45 8.79 -13.04 -13.99
CA GLN A 45 9.41 -11.97 -14.80
C GLN A 45 8.79 -10.64 -14.37
N ALA A 46 9.11 -10.25 -13.13
CA ALA A 46 8.45 -9.17 -12.45
C ALA A 46 8.88 -7.83 -13.05
N ASP A 47 7.98 -6.87 -12.97
CA ASP A 47 8.27 -5.48 -13.29
C ASP A 47 9.40 -5.02 -12.35
N ALA A 48 10.61 -4.85 -12.88
CA ALA A 48 11.82 -4.58 -12.08
C ALA A 48 11.68 -3.40 -11.08
N PRO A 49 10.93 -2.33 -11.38
CA PRO A 49 10.53 -1.32 -10.40
C PRO A 49 9.72 -1.89 -9.22
N ALA A 50 8.71 -2.73 -9.46
CA ALA A 50 7.89 -3.33 -8.41
C ALA A 50 8.71 -4.25 -7.49
N GLU A 51 9.65 -5.03 -8.04
CA GLU A 51 10.61 -5.80 -7.24
C GLU A 51 11.49 -4.90 -6.37
N THR A 52 11.93 -3.77 -6.92
CA THR A 52 12.76 -2.81 -6.17
C THR A 52 11.96 -2.19 -5.01
N LEU A 53 10.70 -1.84 -5.22
CA LEU A 53 9.82 -1.34 -4.14
C LEU A 53 9.60 -2.40 -3.08
N LEU A 54 9.38 -3.67 -3.48
CA LEU A 54 9.23 -4.77 -2.56
C LEU A 54 10.50 -5.00 -1.73
N ALA A 55 11.69 -4.87 -2.33
CA ALA A 55 12.95 -4.88 -1.62
C ALA A 55 13.06 -3.74 -0.59
N GLY A 56 12.52 -2.55 -0.91
CA GLY A 56 12.43 -1.43 0.02
C GLY A 56 11.53 -1.73 1.23
N VAL A 57 10.39 -2.39 1.01
CA VAL A 57 9.53 -2.88 2.10
C VAL A 57 10.29 -3.86 3.02
N TRP A 58 11.05 -4.79 2.44
CA TRP A 58 11.87 -5.72 3.22
C TRP A 58 13.00 -5.02 3.99
N SER A 59 13.64 -4.01 3.40
CA SER A 59 14.66 -3.19 4.08
C SER A 59 14.08 -2.47 5.29
N ALA A 60 12.91 -1.84 5.13
CA ALA A 60 12.20 -1.15 6.21
C ALA A 60 11.81 -2.09 7.36
N LEU A 61 11.33 -3.30 7.04
CA LEU A 61 11.01 -4.32 8.04
C LEU A 61 12.24 -4.84 8.78
N ALA A 62 13.35 -5.02 8.08
CA ALA A 62 14.60 -5.48 8.67
C ALA A 62 15.24 -4.41 9.57
N ARG A 63 15.11 -3.14 9.22
CA ARG A 63 15.76 -2.01 9.89
C ARG A 63 14.81 -0.81 10.05
N PRO A 64 13.83 -0.86 10.97
CA PRO A 64 12.94 0.27 11.23
C PRO A 64 13.66 1.54 11.71
N GLY A 65 14.82 1.37 12.35
CA GLY A 65 15.64 2.46 12.86
C GLY A 65 14.88 3.40 13.81
N ALA A 66 15.25 4.68 13.78
CA ALA A 66 14.59 5.73 14.56
C ALA A 66 13.12 5.97 14.14
N LEU A 67 12.73 5.51 12.95
CA LEU A 67 11.38 5.63 12.41
C LEU A 67 10.48 4.44 12.76
N ALA A 68 10.85 3.63 13.76
CA ALA A 68 10.00 2.52 14.23
C ALA A 68 8.57 2.96 14.63
N THR A 69 8.37 4.23 14.99
CA THR A 69 7.04 4.82 15.26
C THR A 69 6.13 4.91 14.03
N ASN A 70 6.68 4.76 12.82
CA ASN A 70 5.90 4.70 11.59
C ASN A 70 5.14 3.39 11.42
N PHE A 71 5.52 2.37 12.19
CA PHE A 71 4.86 1.08 12.17
C PHE A 71 3.64 1.10 13.10
N ARG A 72 2.54 0.52 12.63
CA ARG A 72 1.34 0.22 13.42
C ARG A 72 0.90 -1.20 13.11
N LEU A 73 0.38 -1.90 14.11
CA LEU A 73 -0.29 -3.18 13.93
C LEU A 73 -1.76 -3.00 14.27
N VAL A 74 -2.66 -3.37 13.38
CA VAL A 74 -4.11 -3.25 13.54
C VAL A 74 -4.72 -4.64 13.52
N GLU A 75 -5.53 -4.98 14.51
CA GLU A 75 -6.23 -6.27 14.61
C GLU A 75 -7.69 -5.97 14.97
N SER A 76 -8.64 -6.46 14.17
CA SER A 76 -10.08 -6.23 14.38
C SER A 76 -10.45 -4.74 14.57
N GLY A 77 -9.96 -3.86 13.69
CA GLY A 77 -10.23 -2.41 13.73
C GLY A 77 -9.52 -1.64 14.85
N ARG A 78 -8.64 -2.30 15.64
CA ARG A 78 -7.99 -1.67 16.80
C ARG A 78 -6.47 -1.77 16.69
N GLN A 79 -5.79 -0.70 17.10
CA GLN A 79 -4.33 -0.70 17.18
C GLN A 79 -3.86 -1.62 18.32
N VAL A 80 -2.97 -2.56 17.99
CA VAL A 80 -2.31 -3.44 18.96
C VAL A 80 -1.17 -2.68 19.62
N ASP A 81 -1.12 -2.76 20.95
CA ASP A 81 -0.08 -2.10 21.75
C ASP A 81 1.33 -2.47 21.28
N ARG A 82 2.16 -1.44 21.05
CA ARG A 82 3.52 -1.59 20.49
C ARG A 82 4.42 -2.46 21.34
N SER A 83 4.26 -2.45 22.67
CA SER A 83 5.12 -3.25 23.56
C SER A 83 5.01 -4.75 23.32
N ARG A 84 3.93 -5.21 22.66
CA ARG A 84 3.72 -6.63 22.34
C ARG A 84 4.57 -7.11 21.16
N TRP A 85 4.86 -6.21 20.22
CA TRP A 85 5.43 -6.57 18.92
C TRP A 85 6.67 -5.74 18.52
N MET A 86 7.12 -4.84 19.40
CA MET A 86 8.29 -4.01 19.23
C MET A 86 9.12 -4.00 20.51
N ARG A 87 10.44 -4.21 20.38
CA ARG A 87 11.39 -4.11 21.48
C ARG A 87 11.93 -2.68 21.54
N SER A 88 11.81 -2.09 22.72
CA SER A 88 12.50 -0.85 23.05
C SER A 88 13.88 -1.16 23.63
N ARG A 89 14.88 -0.39 23.21
CA ARG A 89 16.16 -0.28 23.93
C ARG A 89 16.14 1.07 24.63
N VAL A 90 16.57 1.09 25.88
CA VAL A 90 16.82 2.33 26.60
C VAL A 90 18.32 2.58 26.52
N GLY A 91 18.71 3.74 26.00
CA GLY A 91 20.10 4.20 25.93
C GLY A 91 20.13 5.71 26.13
N ASP A 92 21.10 6.22 26.90
CA ASP A 92 21.31 7.66 27.15
C ASP A 92 20.07 8.45 27.66
N GLY A 93 19.11 7.76 28.29
CA GLY A 93 17.88 8.38 28.79
C GLY A 93 16.73 8.44 27.77
N GLU A 94 16.92 7.94 26.56
CA GLU A 94 15.90 7.89 25.51
C GLU A 94 15.36 6.47 25.31
N VAL A 95 14.05 6.35 25.08
CA VAL A 95 13.41 5.10 24.64
C VAL A 95 13.56 5.01 23.12
N LEU A 96 14.59 4.31 22.67
CA LEU A 96 14.82 4.00 21.27
C LEU A 96 14.07 2.71 20.92
N HIS A 97 12.90 2.85 20.29
CA HIS A 97 12.24 1.73 19.61
C HIS A 97 13.14 1.23 18.48
N THR A 98 13.66 0.01 18.55
CA THR A 98 14.79 -0.38 17.65
C THR A 98 14.65 -1.73 16.98
N ALA A 99 13.65 -2.55 17.33
CA ALA A 99 13.44 -3.81 16.62
C ALA A 99 11.98 -4.26 16.64
N LEU A 100 11.49 -4.72 15.49
CA LEU A 100 10.26 -5.50 15.40
C LEU A 100 10.49 -6.89 16.06
N VAL A 101 9.42 -7.53 16.49
CA VAL A 101 9.43 -8.93 16.94
C VAL A 101 8.81 -9.80 15.85
N PRO A 102 9.61 -10.39 14.93
CA PRO A 102 9.08 -11.03 13.71
C PRO A 102 8.11 -12.18 14.02
N ALA A 103 8.41 -13.00 15.03
CA ALA A 103 7.54 -14.11 15.42
C ALA A 103 6.15 -13.66 15.89
N TYR A 104 6.06 -12.54 16.63
CA TYR A 104 4.78 -11.97 17.02
C TYR A 104 4.04 -11.42 15.80
N LEU A 105 4.73 -10.63 14.96
CA LEU A 105 4.13 -10.02 13.78
C LEU A 105 3.59 -11.09 12.82
N HIS A 106 4.38 -12.10 12.50
CA HIS A 106 3.94 -13.22 11.67
C HIS A 106 2.70 -13.88 12.25
N SER A 107 2.74 -14.26 13.53
CA SER A 107 1.60 -14.90 14.20
C SER A 107 0.35 -14.00 14.24
N ALA A 108 0.49 -12.70 14.42
CA ALA A 108 -0.63 -11.76 14.42
C ALA A 108 -1.22 -11.59 13.01
N ILE A 109 -0.38 -11.47 11.98
CA ILE A 109 -0.81 -11.32 10.60
C ILE A 109 -1.55 -12.57 10.12
N GLU A 110 -1.07 -13.77 10.46
CA GLU A 110 -1.76 -15.05 10.20
C GLU A 110 -3.15 -15.14 10.85
N ARG A 111 -3.40 -14.39 11.94
CA ARG A 111 -4.71 -14.30 12.60
C ARG A 111 -5.59 -13.16 12.07
N GLY A 112 -5.16 -12.46 11.02
CA GLY A 112 -5.92 -11.38 10.40
C GLY A 112 -5.54 -9.97 10.86
N ALA A 113 -4.40 -9.78 11.52
CA ALA A 113 -3.87 -8.45 11.75
C ALA A 113 -3.25 -7.85 10.47
N THR A 114 -3.32 -6.53 10.34
CA THR A 114 -2.64 -5.76 9.29
C THR A 114 -1.47 -4.99 9.89
N LEU A 115 -0.26 -5.21 9.35
CA LEU A 115 0.87 -4.33 9.62
C LEU A 115 0.84 -3.14 8.66
N VAL A 116 0.93 -1.93 9.22
CA VAL A 116 0.92 -0.66 8.49
C VAL A 116 2.27 0.03 8.60
N ILE A 117 2.86 0.18 7.42
CA ILE A 117 3.95 1.00 6.86
C ILE A 117 3.74 2.49 6.68
N SER A 118 3.59 3.36 7.69
CA SER A 118 3.40 4.78 7.36
C SER A 118 4.68 5.48 6.90
N HIS A 119 4.55 6.44 5.98
CA HIS A 119 5.68 7.20 5.45
C HIS A 119 6.85 6.30 5.01
N LEU A 120 6.55 5.28 4.20
CA LEU A 120 7.56 4.32 3.73
C LEU A 120 8.64 5.03 2.88
N GLU A 121 8.30 6.14 2.22
CA GLU A 121 9.25 7.02 1.53
C GLU A 121 10.36 7.56 2.44
N ALA A 122 10.09 7.71 3.74
CA ALA A 122 11.11 8.16 4.70
C ALA A 122 12.05 7.01 5.15
N LEU A 123 11.69 5.76 4.85
CA LEU A 123 12.40 4.55 5.27
C LEU A 123 13.22 3.91 4.14
N ASP A 124 12.91 4.21 2.87
CA ASP A 124 13.59 3.61 1.72
C ASP A 124 13.72 4.59 0.54
N GLU A 125 14.94 4.69 0.00
CA GLU A 125 15.29 5.62 -1.08
C GLU A 125 14.54 5.35 -2.39
N HIS A 126 14.21 4.09 -2.69
CA HIS A 126 13.52 3.76 -3.92
C HIS A 126 12.05 4.17 -3.86
N VAL A 127 11.42 3.96 -2.70
CA VAL A 127 10.06 4.42 -2.45
C VAL A 127 10.00 5.95 -2.47
N MET A 128 11.01 6.63 -1.91
CA MET A 128 11.17 8.08 -1.99
C MET A 128 11.21 8.58 -3.44
N LEU A 129 12.09 8.00 -4.27
CA LEU A 129 12.22 8.40 -5.68
C LEU A 129 10.91 8.24 -6.46
N LEU A 130 10.15 7.17 -6.19
CA LEU A 130 8.84 6.97 -6.81
C LEU A 130 7.82 8.01 -6.30
N CYS A 131 7.81 8.28 -5.00
CA CYS A 131 6.94 9.29 -4.39
C CYS A 131 7.18 10.67 -5.03
N GLU A 132 8.44 11.12 -5.08
CA GLU A 132 8.82 12.39 -5.70
C GLU A 132 8.44 12.46 -7.18
N ALA A 133 8.60 11.35 -7.92
CA ALA A 133 8.19 11.28 -9.33
C ALA A 133 6.68 11.40 -9.52
N ILE A 134 5.88 10.85 -8.60
CA ILE A 134 4.41 11.01 -8.61
C ILE A 134 4.03 12.45 -8.25
N GLU A 135 4.65 13.04 -7.23
CA GLU A 135 4.43 14.43 -6.84
C GLU A 135 4.71 15.39 -7.99
N TYR A 136 5.83 15.17 -8.70
CA TYR A 136 6.22 15.96 -9.86
C TYR A 136 5.18 15.90 -10.98
N GLN A 137 4.63 14.73 -11.26
CA GLN A 137 3.68 14.52 -12.36
C GLN A 137 2.24 14.95 -12.04
N LEU A 138 1.82 14.82 -10.79
CA LEU A 138 0.47 15.21 -10.35
C LEU A 138 0.40 16.65 -9.84
N HIS A 139 1.55 17.31 -9.62
CA HIS A 139 1.63 18.61 -8.98
C HIS A 139 0.93 18.65 -7.60
N ALA A 140 1.00 17.54 -6.89
CA ALA A 140 0.35 17.33 -5.59
C ALA A 140 1.34 16.71 -4.60
N ARG A 141 1.13 16.96 -3.31
CA ARG A 141 1.90 16.30 -2.26
C ARG A 141 1.47 14.85 -2.13
N ALA A 142 2.43 13.95 -1.93
CA ALA A 142 2.18 12.53 -1.75
C ALA A 142 2.96 11.98 -0.54
N TRP A 143 2.51 10.83 -0.06
CA TRP A 143 3.21 10.00 0.92
C TRP A 143 2.82 8.55 0.66
N VAL A 144 3.63 7.61 1.14
CA VAL A 144 3.44 6.19 0.88
C VAL A 144 3.12 5.44 2.16
N ASN A 145 1.95 4.80 2.18
CA ASN A 145 1.60 3.82 3.21
C ASN A 145 1.71 2.40 2.62
N CYS A 146 2.31 1.47 3.36
CA CYS A 146 2.36 0.05 3.00
C CYS A 146 1.46 -0.79 3.93
N TYR A 147 0.70 -1.74 3.37
CA TYR A 147 -0.25 -2.57 4.10
C TYR A 147 0.03 -4.05 3.88
N ILE A 148 0.44 -4.77 4.93
CA ILE A 148 0.78 -6.19 4.89
C ILE A 148 -0.26 -6.99 5.68
N THR A 149 -0.87 -7.97 5.02
CA THR A 149 -1.96 -8.81 5.54
C THR A 149 -1.77 -10.26 5.08
N ALA A 150 -2.36 -11.22 5.78
CA ALA A 150 -2.48 -12.61 5.33
C ALA A 150 -3.93 -13.11 5.47
N GLY A 151 -4.25 -14.21 4.80
CA GLY A 151 -5.57 -14.83 4.81
C GLY A 151 -6.62 -14.05 4.03
N ASP A 152 -7.89 -14.33 4.32
CA ASP A 152 -9.09 -13.73 3.71
C ASP A 152 -9.76 -12.67 4.61
N THR A 153 -9.20 -12.43 5.79
CA THR A 153 -9.70 -11.45 6.75
C THR A 153 -9.09 -10.07 6.54
N SER A 154 -9.85 -9.03 6.91
CA SER A 154 -9.37 -7.65 6.92
C SER A 154 -9.35 -7.10 8.34
N ALA A 155 -8.30 -6.34 8.68
CA ALA A 155 -8.28 -5.58 9.92
C ALA A 155 -9.13 -4.30 9.86
N PHE A 156 -9.66 -3.92 8.69
CA PHE A 156 -10.41 -2.69 8.48
C PHE A 156 -11.82 -2.98 7.98
N ASP A 157 -12.81 -2.28 8.54
CA ASP A 157 -14.18 -2.24 8.04
C ASP A 157 -14.29 -1.35 6.79
N VAL A 158 -15.48 -1.30 6.16
CA VAL A 158 -15.77 -0.33 5.09
C VAL A 158 -15.51 1.09 5.59
N HIS A 159 -14.68 1.83 4.86
CA HIS A 159 -14.33 3.21 5.18
C HIS A 159 -14.06 4.01 3.90
N SER A 160 -13.83 5.31 4.05
CA SER A 160 -13.36 6.21 3.00
C SER A 160 -12.26 7.08 3.57
N ASP A 161 -11.26 7.37 2.77
CA ASP A 161 -10.16 8.26 3.13
C ASP A 161 -10.48 9.71 2.80
N ASP A 162 -9.88 10.64 3.52
CA ASP A 162 -9.99 12.09 3.29
C ASP A 162 -9.03 12.61 2.19
N HIS A 163 -8.28 11.69 1.59
CA HIS A 163 -7.30 11.94 0.55
C HIS A 163 -7.53 10.95 -0.59
N ASP A 164 -7.06 11.34 -1.77
CA ASP A 164 -7.10 10.45 -2.91
C ASP A 164 -5.96 9.45 -2.85
N ALA A 165 -6.18 8.24 -3.37
CA ALA A 165 -5.25 7.13 -3.26
C ALA A 165 -4.86 6.57 -4.63
N LEU A 166 -3.57 6.27 -4.77
CA LEU A 166 -3.03 5.36 -5.78
C LEU A 166 -2.59 4.08 -5.05
N ILE A 167 -3.18 2.95 -5.44
CA ILE A 167 -2.95 1.64 -4.83
C ILE A 167 -2.14 0.81 -5.81
N LEU A 168 -0.90 0.50 -5.44
CA LEU A 168 -0.04 -0.42 -6.18
C LEU A 168 0.07 -1.75 -5.46
N GLN A 169 -0.39 -2.84 -6.09
CA GLN A 169 -0.29 -4.18 -5.53
C GLN A 169 1.11 -4.74 -5.83
N LEU A 170 1.91 -5.00 -4.79
CA LEU A 170 3.30 -5.46 -4.94
C LEU A 170 3.46 -6.98 -4.80
N LEU A 171 2.71 -7.61 -3.90
CA LEU A 171 2.87 -9.02 -3.56
C LEU A 171 1.54 -9.65 -3.15
N GLY A 172 1.29 -10.87 -3.61
CA GLY A 172 0.04 -11.59 -3.34
C GLY A 172 -1.16 -10.88 -3.97
N ARG A 173 -2.37 -11.23 -3.51
CA ARG A 173 -3.62 -10.76 -4.08
C ARG A 173 -4.56 -10.24 -3.02
N LYS A 174 -5.25 -9.13 -3.33
CA LYS A 174 -6.27 -8.55 -2.46
C LYS A 174 -7.54 -8.30 -3.27
N HIS A 175 -8.68 -8.68 -2.71
CA HIS A 175 -10.00 -8.36 -3.22
C HIS A 175 -10.39 -6.95 -2.77
N TRP A 176 -10.70 -6.10 -3.73
CA TRP A 176 -11.10 -4.72 -3.55
C TRP A 176 -12.54 -4.52 -4.00
N GLN A 177 -13.34 -3.93 -3.12
CA GLN A 177 -14.67 -3.44 -3.44
C GLN A 177 -14.68 -1.93 -3.21
N VAL A 178 -14.97 -1.14 -4.24
CA VAL A 178 -14.93 0.33 -4.18
C VAL A 178 -16.20 0.91 -4.77
N ASP A 179 -16.94 1.70 -3.98
CA ASP A 179 -18.20 2.30 -4.40
C ASP A 179 -17.99 3.22 -5.62
N SER A 180 -18.92 3.20 -6.57
CA SER A 180 -18.88 4.09 -7.73
C SER A 180 -19.16 5.56 -7.39
N ARG A 181 -19.73 5.84 -6.20
CA ARG A 181 -20.16 7.16 -5.74
C ARG A 181 -19.22 7.70 -4.67
N VAL A 182 -18.76 8.93 -4.88
CA VAL A 182 -18.04 9.72 -3.88
C VAL A 182 -19.00 10.17 -2.78
N GLY A 183 -18.58 10.05 -1.52
CA GLY A 183 -19.33 10.45 -0.33
C GLY A 183 -20.43 9.46 0.11
N ALA A 184 -20.47 8.27 -0.48
CA ALA A 184 -21.43 7.24 -0.09
C ALA A 184 -21.20 6.77 1.36
N ARG A 185 -22.28 6.63 2.13
CA ARG A 185 -22.25 6.13 3.51
C ARG A 185 -22.79 4.70 3.66
N SER A 186 -23.16 4.08 2.55
CA SER A 186 -23.66 2.70 2.51
C SER A 186 -22.50 1.72 2.75
N ARG A 187 -22.78 0.62 3.45
CA ARG A 187 -21.84 -0.51 3.52
C ARG A 187 -21.82 -1.35 2.25
N ASP A 188 -22.94 -1.35 1.52
CA ASP A 188 -23.10 -2.08 0.28
C ASP A 188 -22.75 -1.15 -0.90
N PRO A 189 -21.83 -1.55 -1.79
CA PRO A 189 -21.48 -0.78 -2.98
C PRO A 189 -22.68 -0.61 -3.92
N ALA A 190 -22.80 0.55 -4.56
CA ALA A 190 -23.81 0.77 -5.61
C ALA A 190 -23.57 -0.10 -6.85
N PRO A 191 -24.58 -0.28 -7.72
CA PRO A 191 -24.36 -0.80 -9.07
C PRO A 191 -23.25 -0.02 -9.80
N GLY A 192 -22.39 -0.74 -10.53
CA GLY A 192 -21.24 -0.17 -11.23
C GLY A 192 -20.04 0.16 -10.34
N SER A 193 -20.08 -0.19 -9.05
CA SER A 193 -18.92 -0.19 -8.17
C SER A 193 -17.88 -1.21 -8.62
N LEU A 194 -16.61 -0.95 -8.31
CA LEU A 194 -15.54 -1.90 -8.55
C LEU A 194 -15.69 -3.10 -7.61
N ASP A 195 -15.52 -4.30 -8.15
CA ASP A 195 -15.36 -5.55 -7.42
C ASP A 195 -14.27 -6.33 -8.17
N HIS A 196 -13.02 -6.25 -7.69
CA HIS A 196 -11.85 -6.76 -8.44
C HIS A 196 -10.77 -7.31 -7.52
N VAL A 197 -10.05 -8.34 -8.00
CA VAL A 197 -8.87 -8.86 -7.30
C VAL A 197 -7.62 -8.21 -7.90
N LEU A 198 -6.92 -7.41 -7.11
CA LEU A 198 -5.64 -6.82 -7.53
C LEU A 198 -4.54 -7.88 -7.42
N GLU A 199 -3.76 -8.02 -8.50
CA GLU A 199 -2.57 -8.87 -8.57
C GLU A 199 -1.29 -8.02 -8.65
N PRO A 200 -0.09 -8.57 -8.40
CA PRO A 200 1.15 -7.82 -8.47
C PRO A 200 1.32 -7.06 -9.79
N GLY A 201 1.62 -5.76 -9.71
CA GLY A 201 1.74 -4.84 -10.85
C GLY A 201 0.44 -4.11 -11.22
N THR A 202 -0.70 -4.48 -10.62
CA THR A 202 -1.96 -3.74 -10.79
C THR A 202 -1.89 -2.42 -10.02
N CYS A 203 -2.37 -1.35 -10.66
CA CYS A 203 -2.52 -0.03 -10.05
C CYS A 203 -3.98 0.42 -10.10
N LEU A 204 -4.50 0.92 -8.98
CA LEU A 204 -5.87 1.40 -8.84
C LEU A 204 -5.85 2.85 -8.33
N SER A 205 -6.59 3.75 -8.98
CA SER A 205 -6.82 5.11 -8.51
C SER A 205 -8.21 5.21 -7.89
N VAL A 206 -8.25 5.65 -6.62
CA VAL A 206 -9.48 5.81 -5.83
C VAL A 206 -9.57 7.26 -5.37
N PRO A 207 -10.65 7.98 -5.67
CA PRO A 207 -10.86 9.34 -5.18
C PRO A 207 -11.12 9.34 -3.68
N ARG A 208 -10.77 10.44 -3.02
CA ARG A 208 -11.15 10.70 -1.62
C ARG A 208 -12.66 10.59 -1.44
N ASP A 209 -13.07 10.33 -0.20
CA ASP A 209 -14.46 10.13 0.20
C ASP A 209 -15.15 8.94 -0.52
N THR A 210 -14.41 8.06 -1.18
CA THR A 210 -14.98 6.88 -1.85
C THR A 210 -14.93 5.67 -0.93
N ALA A 211 -16.12 5.14 -0.59
CA ALA A 211 -16.24 4.01 0.31
C ALA A 211 -15.62 2.76 -0.30
N HIS A 212 -14.76 2.06 0.46
CA HIS A 212 -14.10 0.85 0.01
C HIS A 212 -13.90 -0.16 1.13
N ARG A 213 -13.74 -1.43 0.72
CA ARG A 213 -13.40 -2.57 1.57
C ARG A 213 -12.33 -3.39 0.85
N VAL A 214 -11.39 -3.91 1.63
CA VAL A 214 -10.29 -4.73 1.14
C VAL A 214 -10.18 -5.98 1.99
N SER A 215 -10.01 -7.14 1.37
CA SER A 215 -9.66 -8.41 2.02
C SER A 215 -8.55 -9.12 1.25
N GLY A 216 -7.77 -9.97 1.92
CA GLY A 216 -6.90 -10.90 1.20
C GLY A 216 -7.72 -12.02 0.54
N THR A 217 -7.05 -12.91 -0.18
CA THR A 217 -7.71 -13.99 -0.95
C THR A 217 -7.32 -15.40 -0.52
N GLY A 218 -6.57 -15.55 0.58
CA GLY A 218 -5.97 -16.82 1.02
C GLY A 218 -4.56 -17.01 0.46
#